data_AF-A0A956K3C3-F1
#
_entry.id   AF-A0A956K3C3-F1
#
_cell.length_a   1.000
_cell.length_b   1.000
_cell.length_c   1.000
_cell.angle_alpha   90.00
_cell.angle_beta   90.00
_cell.angle_gamma   90.00
#
_symmetry.space_group_name_H-M   'P 1'
#
loop_
_entity.id
_entity.type
_entity.pdbx_description
1 polymer ?
#
loop_
_entity_poly.entity_id
_entity_poly.type
_entity_poly.pdbx_seq_one_letter_code
_entity_poly.pdbx_strand_id
1 'polypeptide(L)'
;DELRRRGLPLADALDRLVHRHPPRLLAALRDYHGGEDAEVVRSLKIRELSCAMVLEDDVLAHNGMVVVPRGQAVTPVMLERLARFAGGQGLVEPVRVRITAGAT
;
A
#
# COMPACT_ATOMS: atom_id res chain seq x y z
N ASP A 1 -6.37 -2.00 26.33
CA ASP A 1 -5.59 -1.08 27.18
C ASP A 1 -5.46 -1.52 28.64
N GLU A 2 -4.48 -2.36 28.96
CA GLU A 2 -4.23 -2.77 30.36
C GLU A 2 -2.73 -2.81 30.75
N LEU A 3 -1.82 -2.85 29.77
CA LEU A 3 -0.39 -3.07 30.02
C LEU A 3 0.44 -1.80 30.27
N ARG A 4 -0.10 -0.59 30.08
CA ARG A 4 0.64 0.66 30.27
C ARG A 4 0.61 1.21 31.70
N ARG A 5 -0.28 0.73 32.57
CA ARG A 5 -0.48 1.30 33.92
C ARG A 5 0.41 0.71 35.02
N ARG A 6 1.23 -0.31 34.74
CA ARG A 6 1.95 -1.07 35.79
C ARG A 6 3.44 -0.73 35.98
N GLY A 7 4.01 0.20 35.22
CA GLY A 7 5.37 0.69 35.49
C GLY A 7 6.44 -0.41 35.54
N LEU A 8 6.32 -1.45 34.71
CA LEU A 8 7.39 -2.41 34.53
C LEU A 8 8.50 -1.74 33.71
N PRO A 9 9.75 -1.71 34.19
CA PRO A 9 10.89 -1.28 33.38
C PRO A 9 10.89 -2.04 32.06
N LEU A 10 11.13 -1.34 30.95
CA LEU A 10 11.24 -1.94 29.62
C LEU A 10 12.20 -3.15 29.61
N ALA A 11 13.23 -3.10 30.46
CA ALA A 11 14.18 -4.19 30.70
C ALA A 11 13.51 -5.49 31.19
N ASP A 12 12.60 -5.44 32.16
CA ASP A 12 11.94 -6.63 32.71
C ASP A 12 10.94 -7.24 31.72
N ALA A 13 10.30 -6.41 30.90
CA ALA A 13 9.41 -6.87 29.83
C ALA A 13 10.21 -7.55 28.70
N LEU A 14 11.36 -7.00 28.35
CA LEU A 14 12.28 -7.57 27.36
C LEU A 14 12.88 -8.89 27.85
N ASP A 15 13.31 -8.97 29.10
CA ASP A 15 13.90 -10.18 29.68
C ASP A 15 12.91 -11.36 29.64
N ARG A 16 11.64 -11.10 29.97
CA ARG A 16 10.56 -12.10 29.87
C ARG A 16 10.29 -12.56 28.44
N LEU A 17 10.41 -11.65 27.46
CA LEU A 17 10.29 -12.00 26.04
C LEU A 17 11.49 -12.82 25.56
N VAL A 18 12.70 -12.46 26.03
CA VAL A 18 13.95 -13.18 25.73
C VAL A 18 13.93 -14.61 26.27
N HIS A 19 13.36 -14.82 27.45
CA HIS A 19 13.27 -16.15 28.05
C HIS A 19 12.14 -17.03 27.50
N ARG A 20 11.09 -16.44 26.92
CA ARG A 20 9.94 -17.20 26.38
C ARG A 20 10.10 -17.55 24.90
N HIS A 21 10.93 -16.83 24.16
CA HIS A 21 11.07 -16.98 22.72
C HIS A 21 12.48 -17.40 22.32
N PRO A 22 12.63 -18.28 21.32
CA PRO A 22 13.95 -18.69 20.87
C PRO A 22 14.74 -17.47 20.36
N PRO A 23 16.05 -17.37 20.64
CA PRO A 23 16.85 -16.19 20.33
C PRO A 23 16.87 -15.84 18.84
N ARG A 24 16.65 -16.83 17.96
CA ARG A 24 16.50 -16.62 16.52
C ARG A 24 15.24 -15.83 16.14
N LEU A 25 14.14 -16.02 16.86
CA LEU A 25 12.90 -15.27 16.64
C LEU A 25 13.07 -13.80 17.05
N LEU A 26 13.78 -13.57 18.15
CA LEU A 26 14.04 -12.22 18.65
C LEU A 26 15.06 -11.47 17.80
N ALA A 27 16.08 -12.17 17.29
CA ALA A 27 16.98 -11.61 16.28
C ALA A 27 16.22 -11.26 15.00
N ALA A 28 15.36 -12.17 14.50
CA ALA A 28 14.52 -11.89 13.34
C ALA A 28 13.57 -10.70 13.55
N LEU A 29 12.98 -10.53 14.74
CA LEU A 29 12.15 -9.37 15.08
C LEU A 29 12.95 -8.08 15.24
N ARG A 30 14.19 -8.15 15.72
CA ARG A 30 15.08 -6.99 15.84
C ARG A 30 15.58 -6.51 14.48
N ASP A 31 15.83 -7.46 13.57
CA ASP A 31 16.24 -7.20 12.20
C ASP A 31 15.02 -6.94 11.28
N TYR A 32 13.81 -7.22 11.76
CA TYR A 32 12.55 -6.83 11.15
C TYR A 32 12.31 -5.33 11.38
N HIS A 33 12.97 -4.53 10.56
CA HIS A 33 12.44 -3.23 10.20
C HIS A 33 11.22 -3.52 9.32
N GLY A 34 10.02 -3.55 9.92
CA GLY A 34 8.78 -3.56 9.15
C GLY A 34 8.94 -2.51 8.08
N GLY A 35 9.02 -2.96 6.81
CA GLY A 35 9.57 -2.16 5.72
C GLY A 35 8.95 -0.78 5.81
N GLU A 36 9.79 0.26 5.86
CA GLU A 36 9.31 1.63 5.76
C GLU A 36 8.26 1.61 4.65
N ASP A 37 7.02 2.01 4.97
CA ASP A 37 5.92 2.13 4.03
C ASP A 37 6.32 3.17 2.98
N ALA A 38 7.25 2.78 2.10
CA ALA A 38 7.79 3.63 1.08
C ALA A 38 6.65 3.74 0.08
N GLU A 39 6.00 4.89 0.10
CA GLU A 39 5.06 5.26 -0.94
C GLU A 39 5.84 5.37 -2.26
N VAL A 40 5.80 4.31 -3.06
CA VAL A 40 6.50 4.28 -4.34
C VAL A 40 5.51 4.69 -5.43
N VAL A 41 5.86 5.74 -6.17
CA VAL A 41 5.12 6.14 -7.38
C VAL A 41 5.62 5.31 -8.57
N ARG A 42 4.69 4.66 -9.27
CA ARG A 42 4.92 3.85 -10.47
C ARG A 42 4.00 4.29 -11.59
N SER A 43 4.51 4.24 -12.82
CA SER A 43 3.70 4.41 -14.03
C SER A 43 3.27 3.03 -14.53
N LEU A 44 1.98 2.72 -14.46
CA LEU A 44 1.40 1.42 -14.79
C LEU A 44 0.35 1.56 -15.89
N LYS A 45 0.15 0.51 -16.70
CA LYS A 45 -1.00 0.44 -17.60
C LYS A 45 -2.26 0.15 -16.80
N ILE A 46 -3.44 0.42 -17.37
CA ILE A 46 -4.72 0.15 -16.70
C ILE A 46 -4.86 -1.32 -16.29
N ARG A 47 -4.31 -2.23 -17.11
CA ARG A 47 -4.31 -3.69 -16.85
C ARG A 47 -3.45 -4.12 -15.67
N GLU A 48 -2.53 -3.27 -15.22
CA GLU A 48 -1.59 -3.54 -14.13
C GLU A 48 -2.03 -2.87 -12.81
N LEU A 49 -3.15 -2.13 -12.83
CA LEU A 49 -3.71 -1.48 -11.66
C LEU A 49 -4.37 -2.48 -10.70
N SER A 50 -4.21 -2.23 -9.41
CA SER A 50 -4.79 -3.03 -8.33
C SER A 50 -5.47 -2.13 -7.29
N CYS A 51 -6.44 -2.67 -6.56
CA CYS A 51 -7.25 -1.95 -5.56
C CYS A 51 -6.45 -1.40 -4.36
N ALA A 52 -5.18 -1.81 -4.20
CA ALA A 52 -4.28 -1.28 -3.18
C ALA A 52 -3.50 -0.02 -3.63
N MET A 53 -3.82 0.53 -4.80
CA MET A 53 -3.11 1.66 -5.39
C MET A 53 -3.92 2.97 -5.28
N VAL A 54 -3.24 4.11 -5.28
CA VAL A 54 -3.85 5.45 -5.33
C VAL A 54 -3.38 6.18 -6.58
N LEU A 55 -4.29 6.79 -7.33
CA LEU A 55 -3.95 7.55 -8.53
C LEU A 55 -3.23 8.85 -8.18
N GLU A 56 -2.08 9.10 -8.79
CA GLU A 56 -1.31 10.35 -8.62
C GLU A 56 -1.66 11.41 -9.66
N ASP A 57 -2.15 10.97 -10.82
CA ASP A 57 -2.63 11.82 -11.90
C ASP A 57 -4.07 11.53 -12.27
N ASP A 58 -4.66 12.50 -12.96
CA ASP A 58 -5.95 12.35 -13.59
C ASP A 58 -5.85 11.29 -14.70
N VAL A 59 -6.78 10.34 -14.70
CA VAL A 59 -6.92 9.39 -15.80
C VAL A 59 -7.73 10.06 -16.89
N LEU A 60 -7.07 10.31 -18.02
CA LEU A 60 -7.69 10.96 -19.18
C LEU A 60 -8.06 9.92 -20.24
N ALA A 61 -9.17 10.14 -20.92
CA ALA A 61 -9.47 9.49 -22.20
C ALA A 61 -8.74 10.22 -23.35
N HIS A 62 -8.54 9.57 -24.50
CA HIS A 62 -7.85 10.19 -25.64
C HIS A 62 -8.54 11.46 -26.17
N ASN A 63 -9.83 11.64 -25.88
CA ASN A 63 -10.57 12.85 -26.20
C ASN A 63 -10.37 14.00 -25.19
N GLY A 64 -9.47 13.85 -24.21
CA GLY A 64 -9.18 14.84 -23.18
C GLY A 64 -10.16 14.85 -22.00
N MET A 65 -11.15 13.96 -21.97
CA MET A 65 -12.10 13.85 -20.87
C MET A 65 -11.45 13.19 -19.65
N VAL A 66 -11.62 13.79 -18.47
CA VAL A 66 -11.20 13.17 -17.20
C VAL A 66 -12.17 12.03 -16.86
N VAL A 67 -11.66 10.81 -16.81
CA VAL A 67 -12.44 9.62 -16.45
C VAL A 67 -12.41 9.40 -14.94
N VAL A 68 -11.25 9.64 -14.33
CA VAL A 68 -11.03 9.57 -12.88
C VAL A 68 -10.07 10.69 -12.46
N PRO A 69 -10.41 11.50 -11.45
CA PRO A 69 -9.48 12.49 -10.91
C PRO A 69 -8.37 11.86 -10.06
N ARG A 70 -7.22 12.53 -9.98
CA ARG A 70 -6.11 12.17 -9.09
C ARG A 70 -6.53 12.14 -7.62
N GLY A 71 -5.77 11.40 -6.82
CA GLY A 71 -5.97 11.23 -5.38
C GLY A 71 -7.05 10.20 -5.02
N GLN A 72 -7.69 9.56 -6.01
CA GLN A 72 -8.66 8.50 -5.78
C GLN A 72 -7.97 7.16 -5.58
N ALA A 73 -8.40 6.42 -4.54
CA ALA A 73 -8.02 5.03 -4.36
C ALA A 73 -8.65 4.16 -5.46
N VAL A 74 -7.87 3.22 -5.98
CA VAL A 74 -8.34 2.28 -7.00
C VAL A 74 -9.37 1.35 -6.36
N THR A 75 -10.59 1.33 -6.90
CA THR A 75 -11.65 0.42 -6.46
C THR A 75 -11.93 -0.64 -7.52
N PRO A 76 -12.48 -1.81 -7.17
CA PRO A 76 -12.84 -2.84 -8.15
C PRO A 76 -13.79 -2.30 -9.24
N VAL A 77 -14.79 -1.52 -8.84
CA VAL A 77 -15.75 -0.86 -9.75
C VAL A 77 -15.04 0.10 -10.70
N MET A 78 -14.02 0.81 -10.23
CA MET A 78 -13.22 1.71 -11.05
C MET A 78 -12.36 0.95 -12.06
N LEU A 79 -11.74 -0.17 -11.66
CA LEU A 79 -10.98 -1.03 -12.58
C LEU A 79 -11.86 -1.59 -13.70
N GLU A 80 -13.05 -2.08 -13.38
CA GLU A 80 -14.01 -2.57 -14.38
C GLU A 80 -14.42 -1.46 -15.35
N ARG A 81 -14.71 -0.26 -14.83
CA ARG A 81 -15.06 0.90 -15.65
C ARG A 81 -13.90 1.29 -16.56
N LEU A 82 -12.68 1.40 -16.03
CA LEU A 82 -11.48 1.73 -16.79
C LEU A 82 -11.17 0.68 -17.86
N ALA A 83 -11.31 -0.61 -17.55
CA ALA A 83 -11.15 -1.68 -18.52
C ALA A 83 -12.16 -1.59 -19.67
N ARG A 84 -13.42 -1.26 -19.38
CA ARG A 84 -14.45 -1.02 -20.40
C ARG A 84 -14.14 0.20 -21.26
N PHE A 85 -13.65 1.29 -20.66
CA PHE A 85 -13.24 2.50 -21.40
C PHE A 85 -12.03 2.26 -22.32
N ALA A 86 -11.04 1.49 -21.84
CA ALA A 86 -9.87 1.12 -22.62
C ALA A 86 -10.22 0.33 -23.89
N GLY A 87 -11.27 -0.50 -23.85
CA GLY A 87 -11.74 -1.25 -25.01
C GLY A 87 -12.55 -0.44 -26.04
N GLY A 88 -13.02 0.76 -25.68
CA GLY A 88 -13.86 1.60 -26.54
C GLY A 88 -13.14 2.85 -27.07
N GLN A 89 -13.07 3.89 -26.24
CA GLN A 89 -12.57 5.22 -26.60
C GLN A 89 -11.05 5.36 -26.45
N GLY A 90 -10.43 4.42 -25.73
CA GLY A 90 -9.01 4.41 -25.40
C GLY A 90 -8.67 5.43 -24.30
N LEU A 91 -7.81 5.00 -23.38
CA LEU A 91 -7.33 5.79 -22.25
C LEU A 91 -5.89 6.21 -22.49
N VAL A 92 -5.52 7.37 -21.96
CA VAL A 92 -4.13 7.81 -21.92
C VAL A 92 -3.39 6.94 -20.91
N GLU A 93 -2.54 6.06 -21.44
CA GLU A 93 -1.64 5.19 -20.69
C GLU A 93 -0.17 5.61 -20.96
N PRO A 94 0.75 5.42 -20.01
CA PRO A 94 0.57 4.86 -18.66
C PRO A 94 0.09 5.89 -17.62
N VAL A 95 -0.49 5.40 -16.51
CA VAL A 95 -1.01 6.22 -15.42
C VAL A 95 -0.09 6.15 -14.20
N ARG A 96 0.16 7.27 -13.53
CA ARG A 96 0.93 7.29 -12.29
C ARG A 96 0.08 6.89 -11.10
N VAL A 97 0.57 5.94 -10.32
CA VAL A 97 -0.04 5.47 -9.07
C VAL A 97 0.99 5.39 -7.95
N ARG A 98 0.53 5.65 -6.74
CA ARG A 98 1.22 5.40 -5.49
C ARG A 98 0.84 4.01 -4.98
N ILE A 99 1.86 3.24 -4.60
CA ILE A 99 1.72 1.91 -4.00
C ILE A 99 2.24 1.99 -2.56
N THR A 100 1.45 1.53 -1.60
CA THR A 100 1.90 1.34 -0.21
C THR A 100 2.39 -0.10 -0.06
N ALA A 101 3.70 -0.26 0.12
CA ALA A 101 4.33 -1.57 0.30
C ALA A 101 4.14 -2.11 1.74
N GLY A 102 2.88 -2.21 2.20
CA GLY A 102 2.58 -2.52 3.62
C GLY A 102 1.37 -3.40 3.90
N ALA A 103 0.54 -3.73 2.90
CA ALA A 103 -0.64 -4.56 3.11
C ALA A 103 -0.41 -5.98 2.59
N THR A 104 0.16 -6.85 3.43
CA THR A 104 0.06 -8.32 3.27
C THR A 104 -0.86 -8.87 4.35
#